data_AF-A0A920AU14-F1
#
_entry.id   AF-A0A920AU14-F1
#
_cell.length_a   1.000
_cell.length_b   1.000
_cell.length_c   1.000
_cell.angle_alpha   90.00
_cell.angle_beta   90.00
_cell.angle_gamma   90.00
#
_symmetry.space_group_name_H-M   'P 1'
#
loop_
_entity.id
_entity.type
_entity.pdbx_description
1 polymer ?
#
loop_
_entity_poly.entity_id
_entity_poly.type
_entity_poly.pdbx_seq_one_letter_code
_entity_poly.pdbx_strand_id
1 'polypeptide(L)'
;MGRILKIYGIRWDLTKGFTQNCNAGDDGCTNAYQQDRVDVLKSYADYSWSLDPDHYVIFEHLGGSSEEQQWANYRLNEGKGIMLWGKTNTPYYQLAMGYGSDSNFSGIGHESRGFQGKRLIGYFESHDEERVMYKALQFGNDWDGYNIQELNTALSRMSAIGAMSLTIPGPKMIWHFSDLGMENSLFTCYDGSVNEPDCKLDLNLNPNGLIIGLVMITEGEKYDNWSRIIDLKINGVYSKGKFQYNLWKLNSQKYMFGMIIFHLLN
;
A
#
# COMPACT_ATOMS: atom_id res chain seq x y z
N MET A 1 -17.66 28.94 -10.04
CA MET A 1 -17.67 28.90 -8.56
C MET A 1 -16.23 28.64 -8.11
N GLY A 2 -15.60 29.58 -7.41
CA GLY A 2 -14.21 29.40 -6.95
C GLY A 2 -14.14 28.35 -5.85
N ARG A 3 -13.27 27.34 -5.98
CA ARG A 3 -13.05 26.35 -4.92
C ARG A 3 -12.38 27.07 -3.74
N ILE A 4 -13.05 27.12 -2.58
CA ILE A 4 -12.52 27.69 -1.33
C ILE A 4 -11.32 26.86 -0.81
N LEU A 5 -11.31 25.55 -1.13
CA LEU A 5 -10.18 24.64 -0.94
C LEU A 5 -9.99 23.80 -2.22
N LYS A 6 -8.77 23.70 -2.75
CA LYS A 6 -8.46 22.90 -3.96
C LYS A 6 -8.28 21.43 -3.59
N ILE A 7 -9.38 20.77 -3.26
CA ILE A 7 -9.45 19.33 -3.03
C ILE A 7 -9.79 18.65 -4.37
N TYR A 8 -8.99 17.64 -4.75
CA TYR A 8 -9.14 16.87 -5.99
C TYR A 8 -9.74 15.48 -5.77
N GLY A 9 -9.97 15.11 -4.52
CA GLY A 9 -10.50 13.80 -4.17
C GLY A 9 -10.81 13.69 -2.69
N ILE A 10 -11.65 12.71 -2.35
CA ILE A 10 -11.98 12.37 -0.96
C ILE A 10 -11.81 10.86 -0.75
N ARG A 11 -11.16 10.50 0.35
CA ARG A 11 -11.25 9.15 0.94
C ARG A 11 -12.48 9.09 1.83
N TRP A 12 -13.38 8.16 1.53
CA TRP A 12 -14.46 7.78 2.43
C TRP A 12 -13.95 6.72 3.38
N ASP A 13 -13.97 7.07 4.64
CA ASP A 13 -13.52 6.22 5.74
C ASP A 13 -14.61 5.21 6.13
N LEU A 14 -14.19 4.02 6.56
CA LEU A 14 -15.02 2.95 7.10
C LEU A 14 -16.28 2.66 6.28
N THR A 15 -16.11 2.54 4.96
CA THR A 15 -17.24 2.38 4.03
C THR A 15 -18.10 1.14 4.30
N LYS A 16 -17.57 0.11 4.98
CA LYS A 16 -18.35 -1.05 5.44
C LYS A 16 -19.54 -0.67 6.31
N GLY A 17 -19.47 0.44 7.04
CA GLY A 17 -20.55 0.94 7.89
C GLY A 17 -21.72 1.59 7.14
N PHE A 18 -21.61 1.82 5.82
CA PHE A 18 -22.63 2.52 5.03
C PHE A 18 -23.79 1.59 4.61
N THR A 19 -24.32 0.81 5.56
CA THR A 19 -25.45 -0.10 5.37
C THR A 19 -26.46 0.07 6.50
N GLN A 20 -27.75 -0.09 6.19
CA GLN A 20 -28.84 -0.12 7.17
C GLN A 20 -29.28 -1.55 7.51
N ASN A 21 -28.67 -2.57 6.89
CA ASN A 21 -29.04 -3.98 7.10
C ASN A 21 -28.36 -4.63 8.32
N CYS A 22 -27.32 -3.99 8.88
CA CYS A 22 -26.52 -4.55 9.95
C CYS A 22 -26.78 -3.87 11.28
N ASN A 23 -26.71 -4.65 12.36
CA ASN A 23 -26.74 -4.12 13.72
C ASN A 23 -25.36 -3.61 14.13
N ALA A 24 -25.33 -2.75 15.16
CA ALA A 24 -24.08 -2.30 15.75
C ALA A 24 -23.25 -3.49 16.29
N GLY A 25 -21.96 -3.55 15.93
CA GLY A 25 -21.05 -4.62 16.32
C GLY A 25 -21.21 -5.94 15.54
N ASP A 26 -22.06 -5.99 14.51
CA ASP A 26 -22.19 -7.16 13.64
C ASP A 26 -21.13 -7.15 12.53
N ASP A 27 -19.91 -7.55 12.91
CA ASP A 27 -18.78 -7.65 11.99
C ASP A 27 -19.05 -8.67 10.87
N GLY A 28 -19.79 -9.75 11.16
CA GLY A 28 -20.16 -10.74 10.15
C GLY A 28 -21.01 -10.12 9.04
N CYS A 29 -22.04 -9.37 9.43
CA CYS A 29 -22.92 -8.67 8.49
C CYS A 29 -22.20 -7.56 7.72
N THR A 30 -21.40 -6.73 8.40
CA THR A 30 -20.73 -5.59 7.76
C THR A 30 -19.61 -6.02 6.81
N ASN A 31 -18.97 -7.17 7.06
CA ASN A 31 -18.00 -7.79 6.14
C ASN A 31 -18.65 -8.60 5.00
N ALA A 32 -19.93 -8.95 5.10
CA ALA A 32 -20.68 -9.55 4.00
C ALA A 32 -21.06 -8.49 2.95
N TYR A 33 -21.33 -8.93 1.72
CA TYR A 33 -21.81 -8.05 0.65
C TYR A 33 -23.14 -7.39 1.05
N GLN A 34 -23.24 -6.06 0.88
CA GLN A 34 -24.47 -5.32 1.17
C GLN A 34 -24.91 -4.48 -0.05
N GLN A 35 -26.06 -4.82 -0.63
CA GLN A 35 -26.54 -4.15 -1.84
C GLN A 35 -26.90 -2.68 -1.60
N ASP A 36 -27.51 -2.35 -0.45
CA ASP A 36 -27.86 -0.98 -0.08
C ASP A 36 -26.61 -0.09 0.06
N ARG A 37 -25.53 -0.65 0.60
CA ARG A 37 -24.21 -0.01 0.68
C ARG A 37 -23.62 0.25 -0.70
N VAL A 38 -23.72 -0.71 -1.61
CA VAL A 38 -23.27 -0.53 -3.00
C VAL A 38 -23.98 0.65 -3.64
N ASP A 39 -25.29 0.73 -3.49
CA ASP A 39 -26.12 1.74 -4.14
C ASP A 39 -25.90 3.14 -3.54
N VAL A 40 -25.87 3.26 -2.20
CA VAL A 40 -25.66 4.55 -1.55
C VAL A 40 -24.27 5.12 -1.86
N LEU A 41 -23.22 4.29 -1.84
CA LEU A 41 -21.86 4.76 -2.13
C LEU A 41 -21.66 5.13 -3.61
N LYS A 42 -22.34 4.45 -4.55
CA LYS A 42 -22.40 4.90 -5.95
C LYS A 42 -23.07 6.26 -6.07
N SER A 43 -24.17 6.50 -5.35
CA SER A 43 -24.85 7.79 -5.37
C SER A 43 -23.96 8.95 -4.89
N TYR A 44 -23.11 8.70 -3.88
CA TYR A 44 -22.14 9.71 -3.40
C TYR A 44 -21.04 9.97 -4.43
N ALA A 45 -20.54 8.92 -5.08
CA ALA A 45 -19.57 9.08 -6.16
C ALA A 45 -20.17 9.85 -7.35
N ASP A 46 -21.39 9.52 -7.75
CA ASP A 46 -22.10 10.23 -8.83
C ASP A 46 -22.35 11.69 -8.50
N TYR A 47 -22.74 11.99 -7.26
CA TYR A 47 -22.90 13.38 -6.81
C TYR A 47 -21.56 14.12 -6.87
N SER A 48 -20.49 13.50 -6.39
CA SER A 48 -19.14 14.07 -6.48
C SER A 48 -18.74 14.36 -7.93
N TRP A 49 -18.99 13.44 -8.85
CA TRP A 49 -18.65 13.62 -10.26
C TRP A 49 -19.58 14.58 -11.00
N SER A 50 -20.78 14.86 -10.47
CA SER A 50 -21.66 15.90 -11.01
C SER A 50 -21.13 17.31 -10.73
N LEU A 51 -20.36 17.46 -9.64
CA LEU A 51 -19.72 18.72 -9.25
C LEU A 51 -18.33 18.88 -9.87
N ASP A 52 -17.58 17.78 -9.97
CA ASP A 52 -16.24 17.74 -10.56
C ASP A 52 -16.03 16.39 -11.27
N PRO A 53 -16.14 16.33 -12.61
CA PRO A 53 -16.05 15.09 -13.38
C PRO A 53 -14.76 14.29 -13.17
N ASP A 54 -13.67 14.97 -12.77
CA ASP A 54 -12.34 14.38 -12.57
C ASP A 54 -12.05 14.07 -11.09
N HIS A 55 -13.00 14.28 -10.18
CA HIS A 55 -12.79 14.10 -8.75
C HIS A 55 -12.49 12.63 -8.39
N TYR A 56 -11.42 12.41 -7.63
CA TYR A 56 -11.09 11.09 -7.11
C TYR A 56 -12.00 10.72 -5.95
N VAL A 57 -12.67 9.57 -6.09
CA VAL A 57 -13.42 8.94 -5.01
C VAL A 57 -12.63 7.71 -4.58
N ILE A 58 -12.23 7.66 -3.31
CA ILE A 58 -11.42 6.57 -2.75
C ILE A 58 -12.19 5.94 -1.58
N PHE A 59 -12.37 4.63 -1.54
CA PHE A 59 -12.98 3.95 -0.39
C PHE A 59 -11.94 3.16 0.42
N GLU A 60 -11.98 3.36 1.72
CA GLU A 60 -11.44 2.44 2.71
C GLU A 60 -12.54 1.43 3.04
N HIS A 61 -12.50 0.28 2.36
CA HIS A 61 -13.51 -0.76 2.46
C HIS A 61 -12.95 -2.03 3.10
N LEU A 62 -11.83 -2.55 2.56
CA LEU A 62 -11.14 -3.71 3.12
C LEU A 62 -12.10 -4.88 3.38
N GLY A 63 -12.88 -5.20 2.34
CA GLY A 63 -13.95 -6.19 2.35
C GLY A 63 -13.77 -7.25 1.26
N GLY A 64 -14.86 -7.90 0.87
CA GLY A 64 -14.83 -8.93 -0.17
C GLY A 64 -14.67 -8.36 -1.59
N SER A 65 -13.86 -9.01 -2.42
CA SER A 65 -13.63 -8.58 -3.82
C SER A 65 -14.91 -8.48 -4.64
N SER A 66 -15.93 -9.31 -4.37
CA SER A 66 -17.22 -9.31 -5.07
C SER A 66 -18.03 -8.02 -4.89
N GLU A 67 -17.85 -7.34 -3.76
CA GLU A 67 -18.46 -6.03 -3.50
C GLU A 67 -17.57 -4.91 -4.00
N GLU A 68 -16.25 -4.97 -3.73
CA GLU A 68 -15.31 -3.94 -4.18
C GLU A 68 -15.34 -3.74 -5.70
N GLN A 69 -15.50 -4.83 -6.48
CA GLN A 69 -15.61 -4.76 -7.93
C GLN A 69 -16.84 -3.97 -8.41
N GLN A 70 -17.91 -3.86 -7.61
CA GLN A 70 -19.11 -3.08 -7.96
C GLN A 70 -18.80 -1.59 -8.08
N TRP A 71 -17.79 -1.10 -7.35
CA TRP A 71 -17.35 0.30 -7.33
C TRP A 71 -16.12 0.53 -8.21
N ALA A 72 -15.16 -0.39 -8.15
CA ALA A 72 -13.96 -0.31 -8.98
C ALA A 72 -14.30 -0.31 -10.48
N ASN A 73 -15.28 -1.12 -10.87
CA ASN A 73 -15.70 -1.26 -12.26
C ASN A 73 -16.83 -0.29 -12.66
N TYR A 74 -17.31 0.54 -11.74
CA TYR A 74 -18.42 1.44 -12.00
C TYR A 74 -18.02 2.57 -12.96
N ARG A 75 -18.77 2.71 -14.06
CA ARG A 75 -18.57 3.77 -15.08
C ARG A 75 -17.15 3.81 -15.66
N LEU A 76 -16.46 2.66 -15.72
CA LEU A 76 -15.10 2.58 -16.27
C LEU A 76 -14.99 3.08 -17.72
N ASN A 77 -16.03 2.85 -18.53
CA ASN A 77 -16.12 3.32 -19.92
C ASN A 77 -16.13 4.85 -20.05
N GLU A 78 -16.39 5.57 -18.96
CA GLU A 78 -16.33 7.03 -18.88
C GLU A 78 -14.99 7.53 -18.31
N GLY A 79 -13.99 6.65 -18.15
CA GLY A 79 -12.73 6.99 -17.48
C GLY A 79 -12.84 7.06 -15.94
N LYS A 80 -14.00 6.70 -15.38
CA LYS A 80 -14.26 6.68 -13.93
C LYS A 80 -13.89 5.32 -13.33
N GLY A 81 -14.47 5.00 -12.18
CA GLY A 81 -14.11 3.86 -11.34
C GLY A 81 -13.58 4.37 -10.02
N ILE A 82 -14.26 3.98 -8.95
CA ILE A 82 -13.89 4.37 -7.59
C ILE A 82 -12.59 3.64 -7.24
N MET A 83 -11.66 4.33 -6.58
CA MET A 83 -10.41 3.71 -6.13
C MET A 83 -10.61 3.05 -4.77
N LEU A 84 -9.95 1.91 -4.53
CA LEU A 84 -10.06 1.15 -3.30
C LEU A 84 -8.70 1.04 -2.62
N TRP A 85 -8.69 1.13 -1.29
CA TRP A 85 -7.53 0.78 -0.49
C TRP A 85 -7.22 -0.73 -0.61
N GLY A 86 -5.99 -1.04 -0.99
CA GLY A 86 -5.50 -2.39 -1.24
C GLY A 86 -4.42 -2.80 -0.26
N LYS A 87 -4.83 -3.11 0.98
CA LYS A 87 -3.91 -3.62 2.02
C LYS A 87 -3.19 -4.88 1.56
N THR A 88 -1.87 -4.90 1.64
CA THR A 88 -1.02 -6.08 1.37
C THR A 88 0.18 -6.10 2.32
N ASN A 89 0.00 -5.78 3.60
CA ASN A 89 1.10 -5.65 4.56
C ASN A 89 1.83 -6.99 4.85
N THR A 90 1.11 -8.06 5.17
CA THR A 90 1.71 -9.34 5.58
C THR A 90 2.73 -9.89 4.58
N PRO A 91 2.45 -9.98 3.26
CA PRO A 91 3.44 -10.45 2.31
C PRO A 91 4.71 -9.60 2.26
N TYR A 92 4.60 -8.27 2.36
CA TYR A 92 5.77 -7.40 2.35
C TYR A 92 6.54 -7.44 3.66
N TYR A 93 5.89 -7.69 4.81
CA TYR A 93 6.61 -8.01 6.05
C TYR A 93 7.44 -9.28 5.89
N GLN A 94 6.86 -10.36 5.38
CA GLN A 94 7.58 -11.64 5.19
C GLN A 94 8.76 -11.46 4.23
N LEU A 95 8.55 -10.76 3.11
CA LEU A 95 9.61 -10.42 2.18
C LEU A 95 10.72 -9.61 2.84
N ALA A 96 10.40 -8.59 3.64
CA ALA A 96 11.41 -7.79 4.32
C ALA A 96 12.15 -8.56 5.41
N MET A 97 11.44 -9.41 6.17
CA MET A 97 12.00 -10.29 7.20
C MET A 97 12.79 -11.47 6.61
N GLY A 98 12.70 -11.73 5.30
CA GLY A 98 13.46 -12.81 4.64
C GLY A 98 12.79 -14.18 4.69
N TYR A 99 11.47 -14.22 4.84
CA TYR A 99 10.68 -15.45 4.86
C TYR A 99 9.93 -15.66 3.53
N GLY A 100 9.88 -16.92 3.07
CA GLY A 100 9.12 -17.32 1.88
C GLY A 100 7.68 -17.75 2.17
N SER A 101 7.36 -18.08 3.42
CA SER A 101 5.98 -18.33 3.86
C SER A 101 5.18 -17.02 3.84
N ASP A 102 3.93 -17.09 3.41
CA ASP A 102 2.99 -15.95 3.34
C ASP A 102 3.52 -14.72 2.57
N SER A 103 4.54 -14.90 1.74
CA SER A 103 5.19 -13.83 0.97
C SER A 103 4.55 -13.59 -0.40
N ASN A 104 3.34 -14.10 -0.63
CA ASN A 104 2.61 -13.91 -1.90
C ASN A 104 1.89 -12.56 -1.90
N PHE A 105 2.47 -11.59 -2.61
CA PHE A 105 1.98 -10.22 -2.68
C PHE A 105 1.13 -9.93 -3.92
N SER A 106 0.65 -10.95 -4.65
CA SER A 106 -0.19 -10.76 -5.83
C SER A 106 -1.45 -9.93 -5.56
N GLY A 107 -1.93 -9.94 -4.32
CA GLY A 107 -3.06 -9.14 -3.82
C GLY A 107 -2.93 -7.62 -3.96
N ILE A 108 -1.72 -7.09 -4.17
CA ILE A 108 -1.48 -5.65 -4.38
C ILE A 108 -1.86 -5.19 -5.81
N GLY A 109 -2.04 -6.14 -6.73
CA GLY A 109 -2.47 -5.90 -8.11
C GLY A 109 -3.99 -5.91 -8.24
N HIS A 110 -4.55 -4.97 -8.98
CA HIS A 110 -6.00 -4.81 -9.19
C HIS A 110 -6.70 -6.05 -9.76
N GLU A 111 -6.02 -6.83 -10.61
CA GLU A 111 -6.55 -8.07 -11.21
C GLU A 111 -6.88 -9.14 -10.16
N SER A 112 -6.19 -9.14 -9.01
CA SER A 112 -6.45 -10.08 -7.90
C SER A 112 -7.84 -9.93 -7.29
N ARG A 113 -8.51 -8.79 -7.54
CA ARG A 113 -9.85 -8.47 -7.03
C ARG A 113 -10.91 -8.36 -8.14
N GLY A 114 -10.59 -8.81 -9.36
CA GLY A 114 -11.51 -8.75 -10.50
C GLY A 114 -11.77 -7.33 -11.01
N PHE A 115 -10.88 -6.38 -10.70
CA PHE A 115 -10.99 -5.01 -11.21
C PHE A 115 -10.55 -5.00 -12.67
N GLN A 116 -11.39 -4.43 -13.54
CA GLN A 116 -11.10 -4.27 -14.96
C GLN A 116 -10.22 -3.05 -15.24
N GLY A 117 -10.22 -2.08 -14.31
CA GLY A 117 -9.34 -0.91 -14.33
C GLY A 117 -8.36 -0.91 -13.16
N LYS A 118 -7.28 -0.13 -13.28
CA LYS A 118 -6.25 0.05 -12.24
C LYS A 118 -6.76 0.92 -11.09
N ARG A 119 -7.78 0.44 -10.38
CA ARG A 119 -8.51 1.14 -9.32
C ARG A 119 -8.16 0.64 -7.92
N LEU A 120 -7.11 -0.18 -7.78
CA LEU A 120 -6.61 -0.62 -6.48
C LEU A 120 -5.37 0.20 -6.08
N ILE A 121 -5.48 0.93 -4.98
CA ILE A 121 -4.37 1.64 -4.33
C ILE A 121 -3.67 0.65 -3.42
N GLY A 122 -2.70 -0.07 -3.99
CA GLY A 122 -1.92 -1.06 -3.25
C GLY A 122 -0.97 -0.40 -2.25
N TYR A 123 -0.88 -0.93 -1.04
CA TYR A 123 0.01 -0.46 0.01
C TYR A 123 0.42 -1.59 0.96
N PHE A 124 1.55 -1.42 1.64
CA PHE A 124 2.04 -2.37 2.65
C PHE A 124 2.26 -1.73 4.03
N GLU A 125 2.22 -0.39 4.11
CA GLU A 125 2.24 0.39 5.35
C GLU A 125 1.13 1.42 5.31
N SER A 126 0.55 1.73 6.46
CA SER A 126 -0.33 2.88 6.65
C SER A 126 -0.32 3.30 8.12
N HIS A 127 -1.14 4.29 8.46
CA HIS A 127 -1.40 4.67 9.84
C HIS A 127 -1.96 3.55 10.75
N ASP A 128 -2.47 2.45 10.21
CA ASP A 128 -3.07 1.36 10.98
C ASP A 128 -2.22 0.10 11.07
N GLU A 129 -1.15 0.03 10.30
CA GLU A 129 -0.28 -1.13 10.24
C GLU A 129 1.15 -0.78 10.63
N GLU A 130 1.82 -1.74 11.25
CA GLU A 130 3.21 -1.58 11.67
C GLU A 130 4.17 -1.35 10.47
N ARG A 131 5.31 -0.73 10.73
CA ARG A 131 6.35 -0.51 9.72
C ARG A 131 7.07 -1.80 9.33
N VAL A 132 7.34 -1.95 8.05
CA VAL A 132 8.12 -3.04 7.46
C VAL A 132 9.52 -3.09 8.06
N MET A 133 10.16 -1.93 8.22
CA MET A 133 11.50 -1.85 8.83
C MET A 133 11.49 -2.27 10.30
N TYR A 134 10.50 -1.83 11.08
CA TYR A 134 10.35 -2.30 12.46
C TYR A 134 10.22 -3.83 12.52
N LYS A 135 9.35 -4.42 11.68
CA LYS A 135 9.21 -5.88 11.61
C LYS A 135 10.52 -6.58 11.19
N ALA A 136 11.26 -6.05 10.22
CA ALA A 136 12.54 -6.59 9.79
C ALA A 136 13.59 -6.57 10.90
N LEU A 137 13.68 -5.49 11.68
CA LEU A 137 14.64 -5.37 12.77
C LEU A 137 14.31 -6.28 13.95
N GLN A 138 13.02 -6.46 14.27
CA GLN A 138 12.61 -7.26 15.43
C GLN A 138 12.52 -8.76 15.14
N PHE A 139 12.13 -9.13 13.92
CA PHE A 139 11.74 -10.49 13.57
C PHE A 139 12.36 -10.97 12.26
N GLY A 140 13.36 -10.26 11.75
CA GLY A 140 14.11 -10.67 10.58
C GLY A 140 14.81 -12.00 10.78
N ASN A 141 14.91 -12.77 9.71
CA ASN A 141 15.67 -14.01 9.71
C ASN A 141 17.17 -13.72 9.86
N ASP A 142 17.85 -14.58 10.60
CA ASP A 142 19.28 -14.51 10.89
C ASP A 142 19.89 -15.87 10.56
N TRP A 143 20.90 -15.86 9.68
CA TRP A 143 21.64 -17.05 9.29
C TRP A 143 23.12 -16.72 9.10
N ASP A 144 23.97 -17.74 9.03
CA ASP A 144 25.43 -17.61 9.05
C ASP A 144 25.97 -16.52 8.09
N GLY A 145 26.33 -15.37 8.67
CA GLY A 145 26.92 -14.23 7.99
C GLY A 145 25.93 -13.22 7.38
N TYR A 146 24.63 -13.36 7.63
CA TYR A 146 23.60 -12.41 7.19
C TYR A 146 22.47 -12.32 8.20
N ASN A 147 22.42 -11.20 8.92
CA ASN A 147 21.40 -10.93 9.92
C ASN A 147 20.52 -9.77 9.46
N ILE A 148 19.23 -10.03 9.19
CA ILE A 148 18.27 -8.99 8.79
C ILE A 148 17.92 -8.06 9.96
N GLN A 149 18.11 -8.50 11.20
CA GLN A 149 17.87 -7.67 12.38
C GLN A 149 18.90 -6.54 12.53
N GLU A 150 20.01 -6.59 11.77
CA GLU A 150 20.97 -5.50 11.65
C GLU A 150 20.46 -4.40 10.71
N LEU A 151 20.54 -3.15 11.16
CA LEU A 151 19.98 -1.99 10.47
C LEU A 151 20.39 -1.87 9.00
N ASN A 152 21.69 -1.96 8.72
CA ASN A 152 22.20 -1.84 7.35
C ASN A 152 21.72 -2.98 6.45
N THR A 153 21.57 -4.20 7.00
CA THR A 153 21.04 -5.34 6.26
C THR A 153 19.56 -5.13 5.94
N ALA A 154 18.73 -4.80 6.93
CA ALA A 154 17.30 -4.48 6.73
C ALA A 154 17.11 -3.36 5.71
N LEU A 155 17.84 -2.26 5.86
CA LEU A 155 17.75 -1.10 4.97
C LEU A 155 18.06 -1.45 3.51
N SER A 156 19.04 -2.32 3.25
CA SER A 156 19.35 -2.79 1.89
C SER A 156 18.14 -3.45 1.20
N ARG A 157 17.26 -4.09 1.98
CA ARG A 157 16.07 -4.80 1.49
C ARG A 157 14.94 -3.84 1.11
N MET A 158 14.91 -2.62 1.65
CA MET A 158 13.88 -1.63 1.32
C MET A 158 13.91 -1.21 -0.15
N SER A 159 15.08 -1.20 -0.78
CA SER A 159 15.17 -1.00 -2.24
C SER A 159 14.44 -2.10 -3.02
N ALA A 160 14.54 -3.36 -2.58
CA ALA A 160 13.83 -4.48 -3.19
C ALA A 160 12.31 -4.39 -2.92
N ILE A 161 11.90 -4.01 -1.71
CA ILE A 161 10.48 -3.77 -1.37
C ILE A 161 9.87 -2.69 -2.26
N GLY A 162 10.59 -1.58 -2.49
CA GLY A 162 10.19 -0.54 -3.44
C GLY A 162 10.04 -1.08 -4.86
N ALA A 163 11.02 -1.83 -5.35
CA ALA A 163 10.95 -2.45 -6.68
C ALA A 163 9.79 -3.44 -6.82
N MET A 164 9.51 -4.24 -5.80
CA MET A 164 8.44 -5.25 -5.82
C MET A 164 7.03 -4.65 -5.65
N SER A 165 6.90 -3.43 -5.15
CA SER A 165 5.60 -2.77 -4.94
C SER A 165 5.30 -1.72 -6.00
N LEU A 166 6.25 -0.81 -6.26
CA LEU A 166 6.03 0.37 -7.11
C LEU A 166 5.94 0.00 -8.58
N THR A 167 6.64 -1.04 -9.02
CA THR A 167 6.60 -1.49 -10.42
C THR A 167 5.30 -2.19 -10.81
N ILE A 168 4.45 -2.54 -9.83
CA ILE A 168 3.14 -3.14 -10.13
C ILE A 168 2.18 -2.08 -10.66
N PRO A 169 1.54 -2.32 -11.83
CA PRO A 169 0.64 -1.36 -12.45
C PRO A 169 -0.49 -0.88 -11.53
N GLY A 170 -0.82 0.41 -11.66
CA GLY A 170 -1.87 1.08 -10.89
C GLY A 170 -1.34 1.94 -9.75
N PRO A 171 -2.23 2.66 -9.06
CA PRO A 171 -1.84 3.54 -7.97
C PRO A 171 -1.21 2.75 -6.83
N LYS A 172 -0.30 3.41 -6.13
CA LYS A 172 0.40 2.90 -4.95
C LYS A 172 0.43 4.00 -3.91
N MET A 173 0.23 3.65 -2.66
CA MET A 173 0.42 4.55 -1.54
C MET A 173 1.77 4.24 -0.90
N ILE A 174 2.59 5.27 -0.71
CA ILE A 174 3.79 5.22 0.11
C ILE A 174 3.40 5.88 1.43
N TRP A 175 3.56 5.16 2.54
CA TRP A 175 3.34 5.75 3.85
C TRP A 175 4.53 6.62 4.24
N HIS A 176 4.29 7.57 5.14
CA HIS A 176 5.26 8.60 5.47
C HIS A 176 6.60 7.98 5.88
N PHE A 177 7.65 8.29 5.10
CA PHE A 177 9.05 7.86 5.27
C PHE A 177 9.35 6.37 5.07
N SER A 178 8.45 5.60 4.45
CA SER A 178 8.77 4.21 4.05
C SER A 178 9.98 4.14 3.10
N ASP A 179 10.11 5.14 2.23
CA ASP A 179 11.19 5.31 1.25
C ASP A 179 12.55 5.64 1.88
N LEU A 180 12.53 6.19 3.11
CA LEU A 180 13.71 6.44 3.93
C LEU A 180 14.02 5.28 4.89
N GLY A 181 13.18 4.24 4.92
CA GLY A 181 13.36 3.11 5.82
C GLY A 181 13.07 3.44 7.29
N MET A 182 12.11 4.33 7.56
CA MET A 182 11.72 4.66 8.93
C MET A 182 11.36 3.39 9.73
N GLU A 183 12.02 3.24 10.86
CA GLU A 183 12.14 1.99 11.59
C GLU A 183 11.40 1.97 12.92
N ASN A 184 10.96 3.13 13.42
CA ASN A 184 10.23 3.23 14.67
C ASN A 184 8.86 2.54 14.55
N SER A 185 8.47 1.82 15.61
CA SER A 185 7.14 1.20 15.69
C SER A 185 6.04 2.27 15.60
N LEU A 186 4.90 1.88 15.02
CA LEU A 186 3.64 2.61 15.10
C LEU A 186 3.22 2.93 16.55
N PHE A 187 3.68 2.12 17.50
CA PHE A 187 3.34 2.18 18.92
C PHE A 187 4.47 2.74 19.79
N THR A 188 5.37 3.52 19.19
CA THR A 188 6.48 4.14 19.94
C THR A 188 5.97 5.33 20.77
N CYS A 189 6.18 5.28 22.08
CA CYS A 189 5.85 6.31 23.06
C CYS A 189 6.86 7.47 23.04
N TYR A 190 6.50 8.62 23.63
CA TYR A 190 7.38 9.78 23.78
C TYR A 190 8.70 9.48 24.51
N ASP A 191 8.71 8.50 25.43
CA ASP A 191 9.91 8.07 26.15
C ASP A 191 10.79 7.05 25.38
N GLY A 192 10.39 6.72 24.15
CA GLY A 192 11.07 5.75 23.28
C GLY A 192 10.70 4.28 23.54
N SER A 193 9.84 3.99 24.52
CA SER A 193 9.30 2.64 24.71
C SER A 193 8.28 2.27 23.63
N VAL A 194 7.96 0.98 23.49
CA VAL A 194 6.91 0.49 22.59
C VAL A 194 5.78 -0.10 23.43
N ASN A 195 4.56 0.41 23.26
CA ASN A 195 3.40 -0.02 24.03
C ASN A 195 2.14 -0.15 23.16
N GLU A 196 1.65 -1.39 23.00
CA GLU A 196 0.43 -1.69 22.25
C GLU A 196 -0.80 -1.79 23.19
N PRO A 197 -1.92 -1.09 22.91
CA PRO A 197 -2.16 -0.23 21.74
C PRO A 197 -1.81 1.25 21.94
N ASP A 198 -1.70 1.75 23.17
CA ASP A 198 -1.79 3.21 23.41
C ASP A 198 -0.47 3.92 23.69
N CYS A 199 0.46 3.75 22.75
CA CYS A 199 1.34 4.82 22.26
C CYS A 199 1.27 5.04 20.74
N LYS A 200 0.17 4.61 20.08
CA LYS A 200 -0.15 5.02 18.71
C LYS A 200 -0.60 6.48 18.61
N LEU A 201 -1.26 6.99 19.66
CA LEU A 201 -1.85 8.33 19.72
C LEU A 201 -0.96 9.37 20.40
N ASP A 202 0.23 8.98 20.83
CA ASP A 202 1.16 9.90 21.49
C ASP A 202 1.65 10.97 20.50
N LEU A 203 1.94 12.19 20.99
CA LEU A 203 2.25 13.35 20.16
C LEU A 203 3.62 13.20 19.48
N ASN A 204 3.60 12.49 18.35
CA ASN A 204 4.51 12.51 17.22
C ASN A 204 6.01 12.56 17.55
N LEU A 205 6.61 11.36 17.61
CA LEU A 205 8.01 11.12 17.21
C LEU A 205 8.23 11.30 15.69
N ASN A 206 7.32 11.99 14.97
CA ASN A 206 7.51 12.29 13.57
C ASN A 206 8.82 13.09 13.45
N PRO A 207 9.82 12.58 12.70
CA PRO A 207 11.07 13.28 12.54
C PRO A 207 10.79 14.66 11.98
N ASN A 208 11.24 15.69 12.69
CA ASN A 208 11.12 17.06 12.21
C ASN A 208 12.02 17.27 10.97
N GLY A 209 11.86 18.38 10.26
CA GLY A 209 12.59 18.65 9.01
C GLY A 209 14.12 18.52 9.11
N LEU A 210 14.69 18.74 10.30
CA LEU A 210 16.12 18.55 10.57
C LEU A 210 16.52 17.07 10.61
N ILE A 211 15.72 16.22 11.26
CA ILE A 211 15.95 14.77 11.30
C ILE A 211 15.75 14.16 9.91
N ILE A 212 14.73 14.60 9.16
CA ILE A 212 14.52 14.18 7.76
C ILE A 212 15.72 14.56 6.90
N GLY A 213 16.24 15.78 7.06
CA GLY A 213 17.43 16.24 6.33
C GLY A 213 18.68 15.42 6.65
N LEU A 214 18.87 15.02 7.92
CA LEU A 214 19.98 14.18 8.33
C LEU A 214 19.84 12.74 7.80
N VAL A 215 18.64 12.17 7.88
CA VAL A 215 18.32 10.84 7.34
C VAL A 215 18.52 10.81 5.83
N MET A 216 18.14 11.85 5.08
CA MET A 216 18.42 11.88 3.64
C MET A 216 19.92 11.93 3.31
N ILE A 217 20.76 12.48 4.19
CA ILE A 217 22.22 12.49 4.00
C ILE A 217 22.83 11.11 4.27
N THR A 218 22.29 10.35 5.24
CA THR A 218 22.82 9.04 5.63
C THR A 218 22.17 7.86 4.88
N GLU A 219 20.93 8.02 4.43
CA GLU A 219 20.05 6.98 3.85
C GLU A 219 19.60 7.28 2.41
N GLY A 220 20.19 8.30 1.75
CA GLY A 220 19.75 8.81 0.44
C GLY A 220 19.70 7.77 -0.69
N GLU A 221 20.48 6.69 -0.63
CA GLU A 221 20.48 5.65 -1.67
C GLU A 221 19.09 4.99 -1.85
N LYS A 222 18.34 4.76 -0.77
CA LYS A 222 17.02 4.11 -0.85
C LYS A 222 15.99 5.05 -1.45
N TYR A 223 16.00 6.30 -0.99
CA TYR A 223 15.21 7.39 -1.56
C TYR A 223 15.48 7.54 -3.06
N ASP A 224 16.75 7.55 -3.47
CA ASP A 224 17.16 7.64 -4.87
C ASP A 224 16.68 6.44 -5.68
N ASN A 225 16.80 5.23 -5.14
CA ASN A 225 16.33 4.02 -5.80
C ASN A 225 14.81 4.06 -6.02
N TRP A 226 14.04 4.43 -5.00
CA TRP A 226 12.59 4.56 -5.11
C TRP A 226 12.20 5.68 -6.06
N SER A 227 12.87 6.83 -6.00
CA SER A 227 12.66 7.96 -6.89
C SER A 227 12.90 7.59 -8.35
N ARG A 228 13.96 6.85 -8.65
CA ARG A 228 14.24 6.33 -10.01
C ARG A 228 13.17 5.34 -10.46
N ILE A 229 12.72 4.44 -9.58
CA ILE A 229 11.64 3.49 -9.91
C ILE A 229 10.33 4.25 -10.20
N ILE A 230 10.02 5.29 -9.43
CA ILE A 230 8.85 6.14 -9.63
C ILE A 230 8.96 6.91 -10.95
N ASP A 231 10.13 7.45 -11.28
CA ASP A 231 10.36 8.12 -12.55
C ASP A 231 10.14 7.17 -13.74
N LEU A 232 10.68 5.94 -13.67
CA LEU A 232 10.39 4.90 -14.67
C LEU A 232 8.89 4.59 -14.79
N LYS A 233 8.17 4.58 -13.66
CA LYS A 233 6.72 4.36 -13.63
C LYS A 233 5.95 5.50 -14.30
N ILE A 234 6.28 6.75 -13.98
CA ILE A 234 5.65 7.95 -14.54
C ILE A 234 5.92 8.04 -16.05
N ASN A 235 7.13 7.68 -16.49
CA ASN A 235 7.50 7.60 -17.90
C ASN A 235 6.96 6.34 -18.62
N GLY A 236 6.05 5.60 -17.99
CA GLY A 236 5.23 4.60 -18.64
C GLY A 236 5.87 3.22 -18.81
N VAL A 237 7.06 2.97 -18.24
CA VAL A 237 7.76 1.67 -18.35
C VAL A 237 6.90 0.53 -17.81
N TYR A 238 6.14 0.78 -16.74
CA TYR A 238 5.26 -0.20 -16.09
C TYR A 238 3.77 0.03 -16.39
N SER A 239 3.46 0.78 -17.45
CA SER A 239 2.08 1.15 -17.78
C SER A 239 1.30 0.05 -18.51
N LYS A 240 1.97 -0.96 -19.08
CA LYS A 240 1.37 -2.03 -19.88
C LYS A 240 1.87 -3.41 -19.42
N GLY A 241 0.96 -4.37 -19.28
CA GLY A 241 1.30 -5.78 -19.01
C GLY A 241 0.56 -6.40 -17.83
N LYS A 242 0.33 -7.72 -17.92
CA LYS A 242 0.01 -8.59 -16.78
C LYS A 242 1.30 -8.85 -16.00
N PHE A 243 1.21 -8.85 -14.68
CA PHE A 243 2.37 -9.05 -13.83
C PHE A 243 2.33 -10.47 -13.21
N GLN A 244 3.42 -11.26 -13.32
CA GLN A 244 3.57 -12.57 -12.67
C GLN A 244 4.95 -12.69 -11.99
N TYR A 245 5.00 -13.03 -10.69
CA TYR A 245 6.22 -13.37 -9.94
C TYR A 245 6.23 -14.89 -9.71
N ASN A 246 7.33 -15.56 -10.05
CA ASN A 246 7.59 -16.95 -9.68
C ASN A 246 8.83 -17.01 -8.78
N LEU A 247 8.64 -16.92 -7.47
CA LEU A 247 9.74 -16.89 -6.48
C LEU A 247 10.52 -18.23 -6.41
N TRP A 248 9.90 -19.35 -6.78
CA TRP A 248 10.50 -20.70 -6.70
C TRP A 248 11.55 -21.02 -7.78
N LYS A 249 11.79 -20.14 -8.75
CA LYS A 249 12.87 -20.29 -9.75
C LYS A 249 14.14 -19.49 -9.42
N LEU A 250 14.15 -18.70 -8.35
CA LEU A 250 15.29 -17.84 -7.95
C LEU A 250 16.37 -18.58 -7.13
N ASN A 251 16.51 -19.90 -7.33
CA ASN A 251 17.35 -20.76 -6.49
C ASN A 251 18.84 -20.76 -6.83
N SER A 252 19.38 -19.71 -7.47
CA SER A 252 20.82 -19.55 -7.57
C SER A 252 21.24 -18.12 -7.93
N GLN A 253 22.11 -17.57 -7.10
CA GLN A 253 23.04 -16.45 -7.35
C GLN A 253 22.56 -15.02 -7.13
N LYS A 254 22.94 -14.48 -5.94
CA LYS A 254 23.71 -13.25 -5.68
C LYS A 254 23.41 -11.91 -6.40
N TYR A 255 22.37 -11.78 -7.21
CA TYR A 255 21.99 -10.49 -7.80
C TYR A 255 20.48 -10.28 -7.76
N MET A 256 19.98 -9.67 -6.68
CA MET A 256 18.59 -9.17 -6.60
C MET A 256 18.32 -7.97 -7.54
N PHE A 257 19.28 -7.55 -8.37
CA PHE A 257 19.13 -6.42 -9.29
C PHE A 257 19.32 -6.78 -10.78
N GLY A 258 19.36 -8.07 -11.11
CA GLY A 258 19.36 -8.53 -12.50
C GLY A 258 18.04 -9.20 -12.84
N MET A 259 17.19 -8.51 -13.60
CA MET A 259 16.08 -9.11 -14.36
C MET A 259 14.80 -9.47 -13.56
N ILE A 260 13.99 -8.45 -13.27
CA ILE A 260 12.53 -8.65 -13.19
C ILE A 260 12.08 -9.00 -14.62
N ILE A 261 11.89 -10.29 -14.92
CA ILE A 261 11.33 -10.72 -16.21
C ILE A 261 9.86 -10.28 -16.22
N PHE A 262 9.58 -9.18 -16.93
CA PHE A 262 8.23 -8.90 -17.41
C PHE A 262 7.91 -9.92 -18.51
N HIS A 263 7.04 -10.89 -18.21
CA HIS A 263 6.37 -11.61 -19.29
C HIS A 263 5.35 -10.66 -19.91
N LEU A 264 5.77 -9.99 -20.99
CA LEU A 264 4.85 -9.37 -21.93
C LEU A 264 4.08 -10.51 -22.63
N LEU A 265 3.00 -10.97 -21.99
CA LEU A 265 2.02 -11.78 -22.70
C LEU A 265 1.27 -10.82 -23.62
N ASN A 266 1.58 -10.90 -24.92
CA ASN A 266 0.83 -10.26 -26.00
C ASN A 266 -0.64 -10.70 -25.99
#